data_AF-A0A6V7K919-F1
#
_entry.id   AF-A0A6V7K919-F1
#
_cell.length_a   1.000
_cell.length_b   1.000
_cell.length_c   1.000
_cell.angle_alpha   90.00
_cell.angle_beta   90.00
_cell.angle_gamma   90.00
#
_symmetry.space_group_name_H-M   'P 1'
#
loop_
_entity.id
_entity.type
_entity.pdbx_description
1 polymer ?
#
loop_
_entity_poly.entity_id
_entity_poly.type
_entity_poly.pdbx_seq_one_letter_code
_entity_poly.pdbx_strand_id
1 'polypeptide(L)'
;LHIHTSAETIKKFFPIELLPNESGGNAGPVRELHDVNIKKLEANRDFFIEDEKTMRVDESRRVGKSKTATDLFGVEGSFKKLDID
;
A
#
# COMPACT_ATOMS: atom_id res chain seq x y z
N LEU A 1 9.63 11.64 -2.01
CA LEU A 1 9.84 10.87 -0.76
C LEU A 1 10.63 11.77 0.19
N HIS A 2 10.10 12.06 1.38
CA HIS A 2 10.79 12.84 2.41
C HIS A 2 11.29 11.90 3.50
N ILE A 3 12.55 12.03 3.89
CA ILE A 3 13.17 11.24 4.95
C ILE A 3 13.53 12.20 6.08
N HIS A 4 13.01 11.93 7.27
CA HIS A 4 13.14 12.79 8.44
C HIS A 4 14.03 12.11 9.47
N THR A 5 15.14 12.76 9.84
CA THR A 5 16.06 12.27 10.89
C THR A 5 15.70 12.81 12.27
N SER A 6 14.90 13.88 12.35
CA SER A 6 14.45 14.48 13.61
C SER A 6 13.02 15.02 13.50
N ALA A 7 12.32 15.10 14.64
CA ALA A 7 10.95 15.60 14.73
C ALA A 7 10.81 17.07 14.29
N GLU A 8 11.87 17.87 14.38
CA GLU A 8 11.85 19.27 13.94
C GLU A 8 11.66 19.41 12.43
N THR A 9 12.24 18.49 11.65
CA THR A 9 12.07 18.49 10.20
C THR A 9 10.65 18.14 9.77
N ILE A 10 9.90 17.44 10.63
CA ILE A 10 8.51 17.01 10.39
C ILE A 10 7.53 18.18 10.54
N LYS A 11 7.78 19.10 11.48
CA LYS A 11 6.93 20.29 11.75
C LYS A 11 6.62 21.13 10.51
N LYS A 12 7.51 21.10 9.50
CA LYS A 12 7.35 21.83 8.24
C LYS A 12 6.29 21.23 7.31
N PHE A 13 5.89 19.98 7.53
CA PHE A 13 4.97 19.23 6.68
C PHE A 13 3.61 19.03 7.32
N PHE A 14 3.55 18.79 8.64
CA PHE A 14 2.30 18.67 9.38
C PHE A 14 2.48 18.97 10.88
N PRO A 15 1.40 19.31 11.59
CA PRO A 15 1.44 19.57 13.04
C PRO A 15 1.90 18.34 13.84
N ILE A 16 2.84 18.54 14.76
CA ILE A 16 3.34 17.45 15.64
C ILE A 16 2.23 16.90 16.55
N GLU A 17 1.24 17.71 16.90
CA GLU A 17 0.15 17.30 17.78
C GLU A 17 -0.64 16.11 17.22
N LEU A 18 -0.62 15.88 15.90
CA LEU A 18 -1.25 14.74 15.23
C LEU A 18 -0.48 13.43 15.42
N LEU A 19 0.76 13.48 15.91
CA LEU A 19 1.53 12.28 16.18
C LEU A 19 1.06 11.61 17.48
N PRO A 20 1.25 10.29 17.60
CA PRO A 20 1.03 9.60 18.87
C PRO A 20 1.94 10.13 19.98
N ASN A 21 1.52 9.90 21.22
CA ASN A 21 2.24 10.35 22.41
C ASN A 21 3.69 9.82 22.45
N GLU A 22 3.88 8.57 22.06
CA GLU A 22 5.17 7.87 22.01
C GLU A 22 6.13 8.45 20.95
N SER A 23 5.60 9.23 20.00
CA SER A 23 6.36 9.94 18.96
C SER A 23 6.48 11.45 19.25
N GLY A 24 6.11 11.90 20.45
CA GLY A 24 6.22 13.30 20.88
C GLY A 24 5.05 14.20 20.46
N GLY A 25 3.93 13.63 20.03
CA GLY A 25 2.67 14.35 19.76
C GLY A 25 1.65 14.20 20.88
N ASN A 26 0.40 14.60 20.60
CA ASN A 26 -0.72 14.61 21.57
C ASN A 26 -1.98 13.91 21.04
N ALA A 27 -1.85 13.09 19.99
CA ALA A 27 -2.99 12.41 19.37
C ALA A 27 -3.54 11.22 20.20
N GLY A 28 -2.84 10.84 21.28
CA GLY A 28 -3.16 9.70 22.12
C GLY A 28 -2.14 8.57 22.02
N PRO A 29 -2.28 7.51 22.83
CA PRO A 29 -1.41 6.34 22.79
C PRO A 29 -1.51 5.59 21.47
N VAL A 30 -0.39 5.09 20.95
CA VAL A 30 -0.35 4.29 19.69
C VAL A 30 -1.35 3.14 19.73
N ARG A 31 -1.49 2.48 20.89
CA ARG A 31 -2.38 1.32 21.05
C ARG A 31 -3.86 1.68 20.87
N GLU A 32 -4.30 2.81 21.43
CA GLU A 32 -5.68 3.25 21.29
C GLU A 32 -6.00 3.64 19.85
N LEU A 33 -5.07 4.36 19.20
CA LEU A 33 -5.19 4.72 17.79
C LEU A 33 -5.27 3.47 16.90
N HIS A 34 -4.44 2.46 17.18
CA HIS A 34 -4.48 1.18 16.49
C HIS A 34 -5.85 0.49 16.64
N ASP A 35 -6.36 0.38 17.87
CA ASP A 35 -7.64 -0.30 18.14
C ASP A 35 -8.81 0.42 17.47
N VAL A 36 -8.80 1.76 17.45
CA VAL A 36 -9.77 2.56 16.69
C VAL A 36 -9.68 2.27 15.19
N ASN A 37 -8.47 2.15 14.65
CA ASN A 37 -8.28 1.91 13.22
C ASN A 37 -8.71 0.50 12.81
N ILE A 38 -8.47 -0.51 13.66
CA ILE A 38 -8.97 -1.87 13.44
C ILE A 38 -10.50 -1.87 13.38
N LYS A 39 -11.17 -1.21 14.34
CA LYS A 39 -12.65 -1.11 14.32
C LYS A 39 -13.16 -0.42 13.06
N LYS A 40 -12.46 0.60 12.57
CA LYS A 40 -12.81 1.26 11.30
C LYS A 40 -12.66 0.31 10.11
N LEU A 41 -11.61 -0.50 10.07
CA LEU A 41 -11.43 -1.51 9.01
C LEU A 41 -12.54 -2.56 9.06
N GLU A 42 -12.87 -3.07 10.25
CA GLU A 42 -13.96 -4.03 10.47
C GLU A 42 -15.32 -3.46 10.04
N ALA A 43 -15.61 -2.20 10.36
CA ALA A 43 -16.84 -1.52 9.96
C ALA A 43 -16.97 -1.36 8.43
N ASN A 44 -15.85 -1.34 7.70
CA ASN A 44 -15.82 -1.24 6.24
C ASN A 44 -15.67 -2.62 5.56
N ARG A 45 -15.87 -3.73 6.28
CA ARG A 45 -15.72 -5.08 5.74
C ARG A 45 -16.52 -5.33 4.46
N ASP A 46 -17.76 -4.85 4.40
CA ASP A 46 -18.63 -5.07 3.24
C ASP A 46 -18.12 -4.34 1.99
N PHE A 47 -17.56 -3.13 2.16
CA PHE A 47 -16.89 -2.41 1.09
C PHE A 47 -15.72 -3.23 0.51
N PHE A 48 -14.87 -3.81 1.36
CA PHE A 48 -13.76 -4.63 0.90
C PHE A 48 -14.21 -5.91 0.19
N ILE A 49 -15.32 -6.52 0.61
CA ILE A 49 -15.88 -7.70 -0.07
C ILE A 49 -16.45 -7.32 -1.43
N GLU A 50 -17.10 -6.17 -1.55
CA GLU A 50 -17.59 -5.68 -2.83
C GLU A 50 -16.43 -5.37 -3.77
N ASP A 51 -15.42 -4.63 -3.31
CA ASP A 51 -14.21 -4.30 -4.07
C ASP A 51 -13.51 -5.57 -4.60
N GLU A 52 -13.36 -6.59 -3.74
CA GLU A 52 -12.78 -7.89 -4.12
C GLU A 52 -13.57 -8.62 -5.22
N LYS A 53 -14.89 -8.41 -5.28
CA LYS A 53 -15.75 -9.00 -6.30
C LYS A 53 -15.75 -8.20 -7.60
N THR A 54 -15.72 -6.87 -7.53
CA THR A 54 -16.02 -6.00 -8.68
C THR A 54 -14.80 -5.33 -9.30
N MET A 55 -13.74 -5.07 -8.52
CA MET A 55 -12.57 -4.31 -8.97
C MET A 55 -11.40 -5.19 -9.41
N ARG A 56 -11.62 -6.51 -9.52
CA ARG A 56 -10.61 -7.41 -10.08
C ARG A 56 -10.45 -7.20 -11.58
N VAL A 57 -9.20 -7.21 -12.03
CA VAL A 57 -8.86 -7.20 -13.45
C VAL A 57 -9.07 -8.59 -14.01
N ASP A 58 -9.93 -8.70 -15.01
CA ASP A 58 -10.04 -9.90 -15.83
C ASP A 58 -8.88 -9.92 -16.84
N GLU A 59 -7.81 -10.65 -16.50
CA GLU A 59 -6.61 -10.79 -17.34
C GLU A 59 -6.90 -11.42 -18.70
N SER A 60 -8.01 -12.14 -18.88
CA SER A 60 -8.40 -12.67 -20.19
C SER A 60 -8.81 -11.57 -21.18
N ARG A 61 -9.19 -10.40 -20.66
CA ARG A 61 -9.62 -9.23 -21.44
C ARG A 61 -8.49 -8.23 -21.69
N ARG A 62 -7.29 -8.49 -21.16
CA ARG A 62 -6.13 -7.63 -21.40
C ARG A 62 -5.71 -7.73 -22.87
N VAL A 63 -5.62 -6.59 -23.55
CA VAL A 63 -5.13 -6.53 -24.94
C VAL A 63 -3.63 -6.84 -24.96
N GLY A 64 -3.24 -7.94 -25.61
CA GLY A 64 -1.85 -8.41 -25.70
C GLY A 64 -1.69 -9.86 -25.21
N LYS A 65 -0.46 -10.38 -25.26
CA LYS A 65 -0.16 -11.72 -24.73
C LYS A 65 -0.26 -11.69 -23.21
N SER A 66 -1.03 -12.60 -22.61
CA SER A 66 -1.14 -12.73 -21.15
C SER A 66 0.26 -12.91 -20.56
N LYS A 67 0.70 -11.97 -19.73
CA LYS A 67 1.98 -12.10 -19.01
C LYS A 67 1.79 -13.13 -17.91
N THR A 68 2.54 -14.22 -17.98
CA THR A 68 2.57 -15.23 -16.94
C THR A 68 3.39 -14.73 -15.75
N ALA A 69 3.24 -15.35 -14.57
CA ALA A 69 4.08 -15.04 -13.41
C ALA A 69 5.59 -15.13 -13.77
N THR A 70 5.95 -16.00 -14.70
CA THR A 70 7.29 -16.15 -15.26
C THR A 70 7.76 -14.89 -16.04
N ASP A 71 6.87 -14.24 -16.81
CA ASP A 71 7.16 -12.98 -17.52
C ASP A 71 7.27 -11.77 -16.57
N LEU A 72 6.52 -11.77 -15.47
CA LEU A 72 6.45 -10.66 -14.51
C LEU A 72 7.59 -10.69 -13.48
N PHE A 73 7.95 -11.87 -13.00
CA PHE A 73 8.89 -12.03 -11.88
C PHE A 73 10.22 -12.67 -12.30
N GLY A 74 10.41 -13.01 -13.58
CA GLY A 74 11.69 -13.45 -14.13
C GLY A 74 12.20 -14.77 -13.55
N VAL A 75 11.32 -15.60 -13.00
CA VAL A 75 11.67 -16.86 -12.33
C VAL A 75 11.68 -18.03 -13.33
N GLU A 76 12.38 -17.89 -14.45
CA GLU A 76 13.01 -19.05 -15.10
C GLU A 76 14.08 -18.60 -16.09
N GLY A 77 15.32 -19.04 -15.83
CA GLY A 77 16.44 -18.82 -16.72
C GLY A 77 16.28 -19.60 -18.02
N SER A 78 16.04 -18.90 -19.11
CA SER A 78 16.74 -19.08 -20.39
C SER A 78 16.40 -17.90 -21.26
N PHE A 79 17.42 -17.10 -21.59
CA PHE A 79 17.34 -15.99 -22.52
C PHE A 79 16.80 -16.49 -23.87
N LYS A 80 15.50 -16.29 -24.14
CA LYS A 80 14.85 -16.66 -25.40
C LYS A 80 13.89 -15.57 -25.87
N LYS A 81 14.38 -14.34 -26.04
CA LYS A 81 13.93 -13.50 -27.15
C LYS A 81 14.80 -12.26 -27.32
N LEU A 82 15.36 -12.15 -28.52
CA LEU A 82 15.88 -10.91 -29.08
C LEU A 82 14.77 -10.41 -30.03
N ASP A 83 14.07 -9.36 -29.65
CA ASP A 83 13.19 -8.65 -30.59
C ASP A 83 14.04 -7.52 -31.19
N ILE A 84 14.27 -7.60 -32.50
CA ILE A 84 14.99 -6.59 -33.29
C ILE A 84 13.94 -5.78 -34.05
N ASP A 85 14.10 -4.46 -34.08
CA ASP A 85 13.42 -3.55 -35.01
C ASP A 85 14.20 -3.47 -36.33
#